data_AF-X0XHS2-F1
#
_entry.id   AF-X0XHS2-F1
#
_cell.length_a   1.000
_cell.length_b   1.000
_cell.length_c   1.000
_cell.angle_alpha   90.00
_cell.angle_beta   90.00
_cell.angle_gamma   90.00
#
_symmetry.space_group_name_H-M   'P 1'
#
loop_
_entity.id
_entity.type
_entity.pdbx_description
1 polymer ?
#
loop_
_entity_poly.entity_id
_entity_poly.type
_entity_poly.pdbx_seq_one_letter_code
_entity_poly.pdbx_strand_id
1 'polypeptide(L)'
;MAGASAFQSLARQEDPTLSRRFGTVTTFFPGASALRVESLVTEKLEGRLQELHEIEELDSTSRTGLSVIQIQLADEYDEDTVDEVWSKVRDKLADARGELPAGVSDPEFADRTSTAVTLLVSLAWEGEGAAPLGVLTRLAEELENRLRNLPGTRETELHGEAAEEVRVSVDPLVLAAANLTVRDVSNAIARADAKMPAGQLRSASNDLLLEVGGELESLARIREVPLRREGDGRFLRVGDISTVEKAVREPPTS
;
A
#
# COMPACT_ATOMS: atom_id res chain seq x y z
N MET A 1 -13.71 -52.72 -13.69
CA MET A 1 -12.97 -52.31 -12.48
C MET A 1 -12.18 -51.02 -12.71
N ALA A 2 -11.39 -50.90 -13.77
CA ALA A 2 -10.64 -49.66 -14.06
C ALA A 2 -11.53 -48.39 -14.15
N GLY A 3 -12.69 -48.47 -14.81
CA GLY A 3 -13.63 -47.33 -14.89
C GLY A 3 -14.29 -46.94 -13.55
N ALA A 4 -14.55 -47.91 -12.67
CA ALA A 4 -15.08 -47.63 -11.33
C ALA A 4 -14.03 -47.01 -10.42
N SER A 5 -12.77 -47.45 -10.54
CA SER A 5 -11.63 -46.84 -9.85
C SER A 5 -11.36 -45.42 -10.36
N ALA A 6 -11.40 -45.20 -11.68
CA ALA A 6 -11.19 -43.89 -12.29
C ALA A 6 -12.31 -42.89 -11.94
N PHE A 7 -13.57 -43.36 -11.85
CA PHE A 7 -14.69 -42.52 -11.43
C PHE A 7 -14.58 -42.05 -9.97
N GLN A 8 -14.00 -42.86 -9.09
CA GLN A 8 -13.77 -42.47 -7.69
C GLN A 8 -12.57 -41.54 -7.51
N SER A 9 -11.58 -41.58 -8.41
CA SER A 9 -10.39 -40.75 -8.34
C SER A 9 -10.44 -39.50 -9.23
N LEU A 10 -11.55 -39.26 -9.94
CA LEU A 10 -11.67 -38.15 -10.87
C LEU A 10 -11.83 -36.85 -10.07
N ALA A 11 -10.86 -35.95 -10.19
CA ALA A 11 -10.98 -34.61 -9.63
C ALA A 11 -12.20 -33.92 -10.26
N ARG A 12 -13.09 -33.40 -9.40
CA ARG A 12 -14.25 -32.62 -9.82
C ARG A 12 -13.91 -31.15 -9.67
N GLN A 13 -14.14 -30.40 -10.73
CA GLN A 13 -14.05 -28.95 -10.74
C GLN A 13 -15.42 -28.40 -11.14
N GLU A 14 -15.96 -27.46 -10.37
CA GLU A 14 -17.26 -26.85 -10.64
C GLU A 14 -17.15 -25.81 -11.77
N ASP A 15 -16.13 -24.95 -11.69
CA ASP A 15 -15.81 -23.93 -12.69
C ASP A 15 -14.50 -24.24 -13.44
N PRO A 16 -14.44 -24.08 -14.77
CA PRO A 16 -13.20 -24.23 -15.52
C PRO A 16 -12.17 -23.18 -15.08
N THR A 17 -10.90 -23.56 -15.00
CA THR A 17 -9.83 -22.57 -14.84
C THR A 17 -9.74 -21.71 -16.10
N LEU A 18 -9.91 -20.39 -15.93
CA LEU A 18 -9.67 -19.41 -16.99
C LEU A 18 -8.21 -18.96 -16.90
N SER A 19 -7.52 -18.91 -18.04
CA SER A 19 -6.14 -18.42 -18.11
C SER A 19 -6.10 -16.95 -17.68
N ARG A 20 -5.12 -16.60 -16.83
CA ARG A 20 -4.86 -15.23 -16.31
C ARG A 20 -4.29 -14.30 -17.38
N ARG A 21 -5.01 -14.11 -18.49
CA ARG A 21 -4.56 -13.30 -19.64
C ARG A 21 -4.80 -11.80 -19.46
N PHE A 22 -5.48 -11.43 -18.39
CA PHE A 22 -5.81 -10.04 -18.08
C PHE A 22 -5.00 -9.54 -16.90
N GLY A 23 -4.41 -8.36 -17.05
CA GLY A 23 -3.72 -7.64 -16.00
C GLY A 23 -4.20 -6.21 -15.91
N THR A 24 -4.00 -5.59 -14.75
CA THR A 24 -4.30 -4.17 -14.52
C THR A 24 -3.10 -3.51 -13.87
N VAL A 25 -2.72 -2.34 -14.39
CA VAL A 25 -1.73 -1.45 -13.81
C VAL A 25 -2.46 -0.21 -13.29
N THR A 26 -2.30 0.07 -12.00
CA THR A 26 -2.84 1.27 -11.35
C THR A 26 -1.71 2.21 -10.96
N THR A 27 -1.86 3.50 -11.21
CA THR A 27 -0.86 4.50 -10.82
C THR A 27 -1.52 5.79 -10.40
N PHE A 28 -1.12 6.33 -9.25
CA PHE A 28 -1.68 7.56 -8.69
C PHE A 28 -0.76 8.74 -8.95
N PHE A 29 -1.35 9.89 -9.30
CA PHE A 29 -0.64 11.16 -9.41
C PHE A 29 -1.42 12.29 -8.75
N PRO A 30 -1.46 12.33 -7.40
CA PRO A 30 -2.36 13.20 -6.65
C PRO A 30 -2.24 14.67 -7.03
N GLY A 31 -3.39 15.32 -7.28
CA GLY A 31 -3.44 16.75 -7.64
C GLY A 31 -3.21 17.07 -9.12
N ALA A 32 -2.97 16.07 -9.98
CA ALA A 32 -2.89 16.26 -11.43
C ALA A 32 -4.27 16.17 -12.12
N SER A 33 -4.48 16.96 -13.18
CA SER A 33 -5.66 16.85 -14.04
C SER A 33 -5.59 15.59 -14.92
N ALA A 34 -6.72 15.10 -15.41
CA ALA A 34 -6.78 13.91 -16.28
C ALA A 34 -5.82 13.98 -17.47
N LEU A 35 -5.81 15.11 -18.21
CA LEU A 35 -4.89 15.33 -19.34
C LEU A 35 -3.42 15.26 -18.93
N ARG A 36 -3.09 15.72 -17.72
CA ARG A 36 -1.72 15.68 -17.22
C ARG A 36 -1.32 14.27 -16.78
N VAL A 37 -2.25 13.50 -16.24
CA VAL A 37 -2.05 12.08 -15.91
C VAL A 37 -1.82 11.28 -17.20
N GLU A 38 -2.64 11.51 -18.22
CA GLU A 38 -2.54 10.87 -19.53
C GLU A 38 -1.12 11.05 -20.12
N SER A 39 -0.69 12.30 -20.34
CA SER A 39 0.58 12.55 -21.04
C SER A 39 1.85 12.29 -20.22
N LEU A 40 1.77 12.38 -18.88
CA LEU A 40 2.96 12.23 -18.03
C LEU A 40 3.09 10.86 -17.37
N VAL A 41 2.01 10.07 -17.33
CA VAL A 41 1.99 8.76 -16.67
C VAL A 41 1.49 7.71 -17.65
N THR A 42 0.25 7.82 -18.12
CA THR A 42 -0.39 6.77 -18.93
C THR A 42 0.39 6.50 -20.21
N GLU A 43 0.67 7.51 -21.04
CA GLU A 43 1.41 7.36 -22.29
C GLU A 43 2.84 6.81 -22.07
N LYS A 44 3.49 7.14 -20.94
CA LYS A 44 4.83 6.66 -20.61
C LYS A 44 4.83 5.17 -20.29
N LEU A 45 3.85 4.75 -19.49
CA LEU A 45 3.69 3.35 -19.12
C LEU A 45 3.26 2.52 -20.33
N GLU A 46 2.29 2.99 -21.12
CA GLU A 46 1.87 2.34 -22.36
C GLU A 46 3.02 2.17 -23.33
N GLY A 47 3.82 3.22 -23.55
CA GLY A 47 4.96 3.15 -24.46
C GLY A 47 5.96 2.06 -24.08
N ARG A 48 6.16 1.80 -22.77
CA ARG A 48 7.02 0.70 -22.29
C ARG A 48 6.35 -0.67 -22.41
N LEU A 49 5.06 -0.75 -22.13
CA LEU A 49 4.29 -2.00 -22.23
C LEU A 49 4.15 -2.45 -23.69
N GLN A 50 3.96 -1.52 -24.64
CA GLN A 50 3.89 -1.81 -26.07
C GLN A 50 5.17 -2.43 -26.66
N GLU A 51 6.30 -2.36 -25.96
CA GLU A 51 7.53 -3.06 -26.37
C GLU A 51 7.41 -4.59 -26.21
N LEU A 52 6.42 -5.08 -25.46
CA LEU A 52 6.16 -6.51 -25.24
C LEU A 52 5.22 -7.04 -26.33
N HIS A 53 5.76 -7.86 -27.23
CA HIS A 53 5.00 -8.53 -28.29
C HIS A 53 3.93 -9.50 -27.77
N GLU A 54 4.06 -9.93 -26.51
CA GLU A 54 3.14 -10.84 -25.84
C GLU A 54 1.79 -10.17 -25.50
N ILE A 55 1.77 -8.84 -25.45
CA ILE A 55 0.57 -8.04 -25.20
C ILE A 55 -0.19 -7.83 -26.51
N GLU A 56 -1.45 -8.28 -26.54
CA GLU A 56 -2.34 -8.12 -27.68
C GLU A 56 -3.06 -6.77 -27.65
N GLU A 57 -3.58 -6.38 -26.48
CA GLU A 57 -4.37 -5.17 -26.31
C GLU A 57 -4.02 -4.43 -25.01
N LEU A 58 -4.02 -3.10 -25.10
CA LEU A 58 -3.85 -2.17 -23.98
C LEU A 58 -5.00 -1.17 -23.99
N ASP A 59 -5.79 -1.18 -22.93
CA ASP A 59 -6.89 -0.24 -22.74
C ASP A 59 -6.62 0.62 -21.51
N SER A 60 -6.57 1.94 -21.67
CA SER A 60 -6.28 2.83 -20.56
C SER A 60 -7.39 3.83 -20.27
N THR A 61 -7.43 4.28 -19.02
CA THR A 61 -8.33 5.33 -18.56
C THR A 61 -7.60 6.23 -17.59
N SER A 62 -7.47 7.50 -17.96
CA SER A 62 -6.89 8.55 -17.12
C SER A 62 -8.00 9.42 -16.52
N ARG A 63 -7.95 9.59 -15.20
CA ARG A 63 -8.84 10.48 -14.43
C ARG A 63 -7.99 11.42 -13.58
N THR A 64 -8.62 12.39 -12.95
CA THR A 64 -7.94 13.30 -12.01
C THR A 64 -7.20 12.50 -10.96
N GLY A 65 -5.87 12.59 -10.99
CA GLY A 65 -4.94 11.90 -10.10
C GLY A 65 -4.85 10.38 -10.20
N LEU A 66 -5.41 9.74 -11.24
CA LEU A 66 -5.46 8.28 -11.38
C LEU A 66 -5.26 7.83 -12.83
N SER A 67 -4.36 6.89 -13.06
CA SER A 67 -4.18 6.16 -14.31
C SER A 67 -4.49 4.68 -14.07
N VAL A 68 -5.31 4.09 -14.94
CA VAL A 68 -5.57 2.64 -14.97
C VAL A 68 -5.28 2.15 -16.38
N ILE A 69 -4.47 1.11 -16.50
CA ILE A 69 -4.14 0.44 -17.78
C ILE A 69 -4.53 -1.03 -17.64
N GLN A 70 -5.39 -1.51 -18.51
CA GLN A 70 -5.77 -2.90 -18.65
C GLN A 70 -4.90 -3.53 -19.73
N ILE A 71 -4.38 -4.72 -19.46
CA ILE A 71 -3.47 -5.47 -20.32
C ILE A 71 -4.16 -6.77 -20.68
N GLN A 72 -4.25 -7.08 -21.97
CA GLN A 72 -4.66 -8.38 -22.47
C GLN A 72 -3.48 -9.04 -23.20
N LEU A 73 -3.13 -10.25 -22.79
CA LEU A 73 -2.13 -11.08 -23.46
C LEU A 73 -2.74 -11.84 -24.63
N ALA A 74 -1.92 -12.13 -25.64
CA ALA A 74 -2.34 -12.92 -26.79
C ALA A 74 -2.80 -14.34 -26.40
N ASP A 75 -3.70 -14.90 -27.20
CA ASP A 75 -4.36 -16.17 -26.93
C ASP A 75 -3.44 -17.41 -26.87
N GLU A 76 -2.21 -17.29 -27.36
CA GLU A 76 -1.23 -18.39 -27.37
C GLU A 76 -0.55 -18.63 -26.01
N TYR A 77 -0.68 -17.71 -25.05
CA TYR A 77 -0.16 -17.87 -23.69
C TYR A 77 -1.16 -18.60 -22.79
N ASP A 78 -0.68 -19.64 -22.12
CA ASP A 78 -1.42 -20.53 -21.23
C ASP A 78 -0.96 -20.36 -19.76
N GLU A 79 -1.57 -21.10 -18.82
CA GLU A 79 -1.24 -20.98 -17.38
C GLU A 79 0.24 -21.25 -17.07
N ASP A 80 0.93 -22.07 -17.87
CA ASP A 80 2.33 -22.44 -17.64
C ASP A 80 3.30 -21.36 -18.12
N THR A 81 2.90 -20.56 -19.12
CA THR A 81 3.76 -19.55 -19.75
C THR A 81 3.43 -18.11 -19.33
N VAL A 82 2.23 -17.87 -18.79
CA VAL A 82 1.75 -16.53 -18.45
C VAL A 82 2.60 -15.82 -17.39
N ASP A 83 3.14 -16.56 -16.41
CA ASP A 83 3.93 -15.97 -15.32
C ASP A 83 5.26 -15.39 -15.80
N GLU A 84 5.84 -15.96 -16.87
CA GLU A 84 7.03 -15.40 -17.51
C GLU A 84 6.72 -14.07 -18.19
N VAL A 85 5.56 -13.97 -18.85
CA VAL A 85 5.09 -12.73 -19.48
C VAL A 85 4.81 -11.65 -18.42
N TRP A 86 4.14 -12.01 -17.33
CA TRP A 86 3.89 -11.09 -16.21
C TRP A 86 5.15 -10.64 -15.47
N SER A 87 6.21 -11.43 -15.50
CA SER A 87 7.52 -11.00 -15.02
C SER A 87 8.10 -9.91 -15.93
N LYS A 88 8.03 -10.08 -17.25
CA LYS A 88 8.46 -9.06 -18.22
C LYS A 88 7.68 -7.75 -18.09
N VAL A 89 6.36 -7.83 -17.86
CA VAL A 89 5.51 -6.65 -17.59
C VAL A 89 6.01 -5.90 -16.35
N ARG A 90 6.26 -6.61 -15.24
CA ARG A 90 6.80 -5.99 -14.02
C ARG A 90 8.16 -5.34 -14.25
N ASP A 91 9.03 -5.97 -15.03
CA ASP A 91 10.33 -5.41 -15.38
C ASP A 91 10.19 -4.11 -16.19
N LYS A 92 9.32 -4.09 -17.21
CA LYS A 92 9.04 -2.87 -18.00
C LYS A 92 8.45 -1.74 -17.16
N LEU A 93 7.56 -2.06 -16.23
CA LEU A 93 7.01 -1.08 -15.30
C LEU A 93 8.07 -0.52 -14.34
N ALA A 94 9.01 -1.37 -13.89
CA ALA A 94 10.13 -0.94 -13.06
C ALA A 94 11.08 0.00 -13.82
N ASP A 95 11.40 -0.30 -15.07
CA ASP A 95 12.21 0.54 -15.95
C ASP A 95 11.56 1.92 -16.19
N ALA A 96 10.23 1.95 -16.33
CA ALA A 96 9.47 3.17 -16.56
C ALA A 96 9.49 4.14 -15.36
N ARG A 97 9.76 3.66 -14.14
CA ARG A 97 9.71 4.49 -12.90
C ARG A 97 10.60 5.73 -12.99
N GLY A 98 11.76 5.60 -13.64
CA GLY A 98 12.71 6.71 -13.80
C GLY A 98 12.21 7.83 -14.73
N GLU A 99 11.22 7.56 -15.55
CA GLU A 99 10.64 8.54 -16.49
C GLU A 99 9.43 9.28 -15.91
N LEU A 100 8.86 8.77 -14.82
CA LEU A 100 7.71 9.36 -14.18
C LEU A 100 8.10 10.61 -13.38
N PRO A 101 7.28 11.68 -13.40
CA PRO A 101 7.52 12.87 -12.60
C PRO A 101 7.54 12.59 -11.10
N ALA A 102 8.22 13.46 -10.34
CA ALA A 102 8.15 13.44 -8.89
C ALA A 102 6.70 13.63 -8.40
N GLY A 103 6.28 12.81 -7.41
CA GLY A 103 4.94 12.83 -6.85
C GLY A 103 3.95 11.85 -7.48
N VAL A 104 4.37 11.09 -8.50
CA VAL A 104 3.66 9.91 -9.00
C VAL A 104 3.97 8.72 -8.08
N SER A 105 2.98 7.88 -7.77
CA SER A 105 3.20 6.63 -7.06
C SER A 105 3.92 5.61 -7.94
N ASP A 106 4.52 4.59 -7.34
CA ASP A 106 4.97 3.44 -8.13
C ASP A 106 3.77 2.81 -8.87
N PRO A 107 3.94 2.36 -10.12
CA PRO A 107 2.92 1.57 -10.81
C PRO A 107 2.70 0.24 -10.10
N GLU A 108 1.45 -0.04 -9.74
CA GLU A 108 1.03 -1.28 -9.11
C GLU A 108 0.41 -2.20 -10.15
N PHE A 109 0.99 -3.38 -10.34
CA PHE A 109 0.50 -4.39 -11.28
C PHE A 109 -0.23 -5.50 -10.54
N ALA A 110 -1.41 -5.87 -11.05
CA ALA A 110 -2.22 -6.97 -10.57
C ALA A 110 -2.75 -7.80 -11.75
N ASP A 111 -2.51 -9.11 -11.75
CA ASP A 111 -2.95 -10.08 -12.76
C ASP A 111 -4.19 -10.86 -12.32
N ARG A 112 -5.11 -10.18 -11.63
CA ARG A 112 -6.26 -10.84 -11.00
C ARG A 112 -7.22 -11.39 -12.05
N THR A 113 -7.30 -12.72 -12.11
CA THR A 113 -8.49 -13.42 -12.59
C THR A 113 -9.54 -13.41 -11.51
N SER A 114 -10.80 -13.22 -11.89
CA SER A 114 -11.98 -13.50 -11.05
C SER A 114 -11.90 -14.95 -10.55
N THR A 115 -11.33 -15.13 -9.36
CA THR A 115 -11.24 -16.44 -8.72
C THR A 115 -12.54 -16.68 -7.95
N ALA A 116 -13.08 -17.90 -8.02
CA ALA A 116 -14.23 -18.28 -7.20
C ALA A 116 -13.90 -18.11 -5.71
N VAL A 117 -14.65 -17.25 -5.02
CA VAL A 117 -14.52 -17.06 -3.57
C VAL A 117 -15.06 -18.31 -2.88
N THR A 118 -14.16 -19.12 -2.32
CA THR A 118 -14.54 -20.39 -1.66
C THR A 118 -15.13 -20.17 -0.26
N LEU A 119 -14.65 -19.14 0.45
CA LEU A 119 -15.07 -18.83 1.81
C LEU A 119 -15.13 -17.31 1.97
N LEU A 120 -16.31 -16.81 2.39
CA LEU A 120 -16.51 -15.41 2.77
C LEU A 120 -16.82 -15.36 4.26
N VAL A 121 -16.04 -14.58 5.01
CA VAL A 121 -16.23 -14.39 6.45
C VAL A 121 -16.39 -12.91 6.73
N SER A 122 -17.44 -12.54 7.47
CA SER A 122 -17.68 -11.17 7.94
C SER A 122 -17.53 -11.10 9.45
N LEU A 123 -16.79 -10.10 9.94
CA LEU A 123 -16.75 -9.75 11.36
C LEU A 123 -17.70 -8.60 11.63
N ALA A 124 -18.66 -8.80 12.53
CA ALA A 124 -19.64 -7.79 12.92
C ALA A 124 -19.50 -7.45 14.41
N TRP A 125 -19.69 -6.18 14.75
CA TRP A 125 -19.77 -5.71 16.13
C TRP A 125 -21.20 -5.82 16.64
N GLU A 126 -21.41 -6.56 17.72
CA GLU A 126 -22.72 -6.76 18.37
C GLU A 126 -22.86 -6.03 19.72
N GLY A 127 -21.86 -5.26 20.13
CA GLY A 127 -21.90 -4.53 21.40
C GLY A 127 -22.63 -3.18 21.32
N GLU A 128 -22.83 -2.56 22.48
CA GLU A 128 -23.40 -1.21 22.56
C GLU A 128 -22.40 -0.14 22.08
N GLY A 129 -22.90 0.89 21.40
CA GLY A 129 -22.09 2.03 20.94
C GLY A 129 -21.49 1.89 19.54
N ALA A 130 -20.55 2.77 19.21
CA ALA A 130 -19.87 2.76 17.92
C ALA A 130 -18.91 1.55 17.80
N ALA A 131 -18.91 0.90 16.64
CA ALA A 131 -18.03 -0.24 16.39
C ALA A 131 -16.55 0.18 16.50
N PRO A 132 -15.72 -0.53 17.29
CA PRO A 132 -14.30 -0.24 17.39
C PRO A 132 -13.57 -0.78 16.14
N LEU A 133 -13.68 -0.07 15.01
CA LEU A 133 -13.22 -0.53 13.70
C LEU A 133 -11.74 -0.93 13.68
N GLY A 134 -10.87 -0.22 14.40
CA GLY A 134 -9.45 -0.59 14.52
C GLY A 134 -9.20 -1.89 15.30
N VAL A 135 -10.09 -2.26 16.22
CA VAL A 135 -10.05 -3.59 16.88
C VAL A 135 -10.54 -4.66 15.91
N LEU A 136 -11.66 -4.42 15.22
CA LEU A 136 -12.20 -5.35 14.24
C LEU A 136 -11.21 -5.63 13.10
N THR A 137 -10.53 -4.59 12.60
CA THR A 137 -9.51 -4.71 11.56
C THR A 137 -8.37 -5.62 12.01
N ARG A 138 -7.81 -5.40 13.21
CA ARG A 138 -6.74 -6.26 13.75
C ARG A 138 -7.17 -7.72 13.96
N LEU A 139 -8.42 -7.93 14.39
CA LEU A 139 -8.99 -9.29 14.50
C LEU A 139 -9.16 -9.93 13.12
N ALA A 140 -9.58 -9.15 12.13
CA ALA A 140 -9.72 -9.61 10.75
C ALA A 140 -8.36 -9.97 10.15
N GLU A 141 -7.33 -9.15 10.37
CA GLU A 141 -5.93 -9.43 9.98
C GLU A 141 -5.40 -10.71 10.64
N GLU A 142 -5.65 -10.92 11.93
CA GLU A 142 -5.25 -12.17 12.61
C GLU A 142 -5.95 -13.39 11.99
N LEU A 143 -7.25 -13.28 11.73
CA LEU A 143 -8.02 -14.34 11.08
C LEU A 143 -7.51 -14.61 9.66
N GLU A 144 -7.30 -13.57 8.87
CA GLU A 144 -6.77 -13.65 7.50
C GLU A 144 -5.39 -14.33 7.50
N ASN A 145 -4.49 -13.92 8.40
CA ASN A 145 -3.19 -14.56 8.57
C ASN A 145 -3.30 -16.05 8.88
N ARG A 146 -4.28 -16.47 9.67
CA ARG A 146 -4.54 -17.89 9.94
C ARG A 146 -5.06 -18.62 8.70
N LEU A 147 -6.02 -18.03 7.98
CA LEU A 147 -6.61 -18.61 6.77
C LEU A 147 -5.57 -18.75 5.65
N ARG A 148 -4.70 -17.74 5.48
CA ARG A 148 -3.62 -17.74 4.48
C ARG A 148 -2.63 -18.89 4.68
N ASN A 149 -2.42 -19.32 5.93
CA ASN A 149 -1.51 -20.41 6.27
C ASN A 149 -2.15 -21.81 6.20
N LEU A 150 -3.44 -21.93 5.86
CA LEU A 150 -4.09 -23.24 5.73
C LEU A 150 -3.70 -23.91 4.40
N PRO A 151 -3.44 -25.24 4.40
CA PRO A 151 -3.19 -25.98 3.17
C PRO A 151 -4.38 -25.88 2.20
N GLY A 152 -4.10 -25.53 0.94
CA GLY A 152 -5.12 -25.36 -0.08
C GLY A 152 -5.66 -23.93 -0.22
N THR A 153 -5.23 -22.98 0.63
CA THR A 153 -5.50 -21.56 0.43
C THR A 153 -4.59 -21.00 -0.66
N ARG A 154 -5.18 -20.49 -1.75
CA ARG A 154 -4.44 -19.81 -2.82
C ARG A 154 -4.18 -18.35 -2.48
N GLU A 155 -5.23 -17.64 -2.07
CA GLU A 155 -5.21 -16.20 -1.79
C GLU A 155 -6.22 -15.87 -0.69
N THR A 156 -5.95 -14.79 0.05
CA THR A 156 -6.87 -14.19 1.01
C THR A 156 -6.93 -12.69 0.73
N GLU A 157 -8.10 -12.09 0.91
CA GLU A 157 -8.28 -10.65 0.82
C GLU A 157 -9.07 -10.16 2.03
N LEU A 158 -8.63 -9.04 2.60
CA LEU A 158 -9.36 -8.29 3.61
C LEU A 158 -10.09 -7.12 2.94
N HIS A 159 -11.32 -6.87 3.40
CA HIS A 159 -12.17 -5.79 2.89
C HIS A 159 -12.78 -5.01 4.06
N GLY A 160 -12.89 -3.68 3.90
CA GLY A 160 -13.52 -2.80 4.90
C GLY A 160 -12.61 -2.47 6.09
N GLU A 161 -11.29 -2.62 5.92
CA GLU A 161 -10.30 -2.28 6.93
C GLU A 161 -10.28 -0.77 7.23
N ALA A 162 -10.28 -0.44 8.52
CA ALA A 162 -10.12 0.93 8.98
C ALA A 162 -8.63 1.23 9.13
N ALA A 163 -8.05 1.90 8.12
CA ALA A 163 -6.67 2.38 8.21
C ALA A 163 -6.54 3.37 9.37
N GLU A 164 -5.71 3.04 10.36
CA GLU A 164 -5.46 3.91 11.49
C GLU A 164 -4.33 4.91 11.17
N GLU A 165 -4.52 6.18 11.52
CA GLU A 165 -3.52 7.23 11.39
C GLU A 165 -3.33 7.96 12.73
N VAL A 166 -2.16 8.57 12.91
CA VAL A 166 -1.98 9.57 13.98
C VAL A 166 -2.23 10.95 13.38
N ARG A 167 -3.34 11.57 13.79
CA ARG A 167 -3.73 12.89 13.33
C ARG A 167 -3.14 13.95 14.25
N VAL A 168 -2.42 14.91 13.66
CA VAL A 168 -1.87 16.08 14.34
C VAL A 168 -2.61 17.32 13.84
N SER A 169 -3.59 17.78 14.61
CA SER A 169 -4.44 18.91 14.27
C SER A 169 -3.94 20.19 14.94
N VAL A 170 -3.67 21.21 14.13
CA VAL A 170 -3.10 22.49 14.60
C VAL A 170 -3.99 23.65 14.16
N ASP A 171 -4.28 24.59 15.06
CA ASP A 171 -5.00 25.82 14.73
C ASP A 171 -4.09 26.77 13.92
N PRO A 172 -4.50 27.22 12.72
CA PRO A 172 -3.74 28.18 11.92
C PRO A 172 -3.36 29.47 12.66
N LEU A 173 -4.20 29.95 13.58
CA LEU A 173 -3.94 31.15 14.39
C LEU A 173 -2.81 30.91 15.39
N VAL A 174 -2.77 29.73 16.02
CA VAL A 174 -1.72 29.34 16.97
C VAL A 174 -0.38 29.19 16.24
N LEU A 175 -0.39 28.60 15.04
CA LEU A 175 0.79 28.51 14.18
C LEU A 175 1.34 29.89 13.81
N ALA A 176 0.46 30.80 13.37
CA ALA A 176 0.84 32.16 13.02
C ALA A 176 1.42 32.93 14.23
N ALA A 177 0.81 32.79 15.41
CA ALA A 177 1.31 33.40 16.65
C ALA A 177 2.69 32.83 17.06
N ALA A 178 2.94 31.55 16.79
CA ALA A 178 4.24 30.90 17.00
C ALA A 178 5.27 31.20 15.89
N ASN A 179 4.88 31.91 14.82
CA ASN A 179 5.66 32.12 13.61
C ASN A 179 6.16 30.80 12.99
N LEU A 180 5.27 29.81 12.94
CA LEU A 180 5.49 28.49 12.35
C LEU A 180 4.48 28.22 11.24
N THR A 181 4.87 27.38 10.29
CA THR A 181 3.98 26.87 9.24
C THR A 181 3.65 25.40 9.48
N VAL A 182 2.59 24.90 8.83
CA VAL A 182 2.27 23.46 8.83
C VAL A 182 3.46 22.63 8.32
N ARG A 183 4.21 23.15 7.35
CA ARG A 183 5.41 22.49 6.82
C ARG A 183 6.51 22.38 7.87
N ASP A 184 6.68 23.38 8.74
CA ASP A 184 7.68 23.33 9.81
C ASP A 184 7.35 22.23 10.82
N VAL A 185 6.07 22.10 11.19
CA VAL A 185 5.60 21.02 12.06
C VAL A 185 5.79 19.65 11.40
N SER A 186 5.37 19.51 10.14
CA SER A 186 5.54 18.26 9.37
C SER A 186 7.01 17.86 9.27
N ASN A 187 7.90 18.81 9.00
CA ASN A 187 9.34 18.57 8.90
C ASN A 187 9.96 18.20 10.25
N ALA A 188 9.50 18.82 11.35
CA ALA A 188 9.99 18.51 12.68
C ALA A 188 9.61 17.07 13.09
N ILE A 189 8.37 16.65 12.82
CA ILE A 189 7.90 15.28 13.07
C ILE A 189 8.68 14.29 12.20
N ALA A 190 8.82 14.56 10.89
CA ALA A 190 9.56 13.69 9.98
C ALA A 190 11.04 13.53 10.36
N ARG A 191 11.68 14.57 10.91
CA ARG A 191 13.05 14.50 11.42
C ARG A 191 13.16 13.79 12.76
N ALA A 192 12.08 13.77 13.55
CA ALA A 192 12.05 13.09 14.82
C ALA A 192 11.93 11.57 14.66
N ASP A 193 11.28 11.09 13.60
CA ASP A 193 11.15 9.65 13.29
C ASP A 193 12.45 9.07 12.68
N ALA A 194 13.52 9.09 13.47
CA ALA A 194 14.81 8.58 13.03
C ALA A 194 14.87 7.05 13.17
N LYS A 195 14.47 6.32 12.11
CA LYS A 195 14.75 4.89 11.93
C LYS A 195 16.19 4.57 11.50
N MET A 196 17.12 5.53 11.67
CA MET A 196 18.49 5.38 11.20
C MET A 196 19.37 4.72 12.26
N PRO A 197 20.08 3.62 11.95
CA PRO A 197 21.06 3.05 12.87
C PRO A 197 22.17 4.07 13.13
N ALA A 198 22.61 4.17 14.38
CA ALA A 198 23.64 5.11 14.82
C ALA A 198 25.05 4.71 14.32
N GLY A 199 25.18 3.49 13.79
CA GLY A 199 26.41 2.91 13.29
C GLY A 199 26.77 1.61 14.00
N GLN A 200 27.98 1.12 13.78
CA GLN A 200 28.49 -0.11 14.40
C GLN A 200 29.79 0.22 15.12
N LEU A 201 29.89 -0.13 16.40
CA LEU A 201 31.13 -0.05 17.17
C LEU A 201 31.85 -1.40 17.03
N ARG A 202 32.99 -1.42 16.33
CA ARG A 202 33.87 -2.59 16.27
C ARG A 202 34.90 -2.57 17.38
N SER A 203 34.97 -3.64 18.15
CA SER A 203 36.02 -3.92 19.12
C SER A 203 36.82 -5.15 18.68
N ALA A 204 37.99 -5.38 19.27
CA ALA A 204 38.89 -6.48 18.90
C ALA A 204 38.28 -7.88 19.04
N SER A 205 37.20 -8.02 19.81
CA SER A 205 36.51 -9.29 20.06
C SER A 205 35.02 -9.30 19.69
N ASN A 206 34.38 -8.15 19.47
CA ASN A 206 32.95 -8.06 19.24
C ASN A 206 32.60 -6.83 18.38
N ASP A 207 31.58 -7.00 17.55
CA ASP A 207 30.91 -5.91 16.84
C ASP A 207 29.57 -5.62 17.53
N LEU A 208 29.36 -4.37 17.96
CA LEU A 208 28.13 -3.91 18.59
C LEU A 208 27.40 -2.96 17.66
N LEU A 209 26.15 -3.27 17.31
CA LEU A 209 25.28 -2.34 16.59
C LEU A 209 24.80 -1.26 17.57
N LEU A 210 24.97 0.00 17.21
CA LEU A 210 24.46 1.13 17.97
C LEU A 210 23.20 1.65 17.27
N GLU A 211 22.12 1.72 18.03
CA GLU A 211 20.84 2.28 17.59
C GLU A 211 20.52 3.49 18.47
N VAL A 212 20.13 4.61 17.85
CA VAL A 212 19.62 5.75 18.62
C VAL A 212 18.11 5.55 18.74
N GLY A 213 17.62 5.45 19.98
CA GLY A 213 16.18 5.48 20.23
C GLY A 213 15.57 6.81 19.78
N GLY A 214 14.90 6.80 18.63
CA GLY A 214 14.24 7.97 18.04
C GLY A 214 12.85 7.67 17.47
N GLU A 215 12.43 6.41 17.45
CA GLU A 215 11.17 6.01 16.81
C GLU A 215 9.94 6.61 17.50
N LEU A 216 8.97 7.04 16.69
CA LEU A 216 7.71 7.59 17.18
C LEU A 216 6.71 6.48 17.53
N GLU A 217 6.99 5.70 18.57
CA GLU A 217 6.17 4.55 18.97
C GLU A 217 4.91 4.90 19.77
N SER A 218 4.76 6.15 20.21
CA SER A 218 3.62 6.57 21.02
C SER A 218 3.14 7.98 20.72
N LEU A 219 1.84 8.24 20.96
CA LEU A 219 1.26 9.58 20.88
C LEU A 219 1.97 10.56 21.83
N ALA A 220 2.41 10.08 23.00
CA ALA A 220 3.19 10.89 23.94
C ALA A 220 4.51 11.35 23.31
N ARG A 221 5.21 10.44 22.63
CA ARG A 221 6.47 10.79 21.96
C ARG A 221 6.28 11.81 20.85
N ILE A 222 5.22 11.69 20.07
CA ILE A 222 4.86 12.67 19.02
C ILE A 222 4.60 14.05 19.63
N ARG A 223 3.88 14.11 20.77
CA ARG A 223 3.63 15.37 21.49
C ARG A 223 4.91 16.02 22.01
N GLU A 224 5.95 15.25 22.29
CA GLU A 224 7.23 15.75 22.80
C GLU A 224 8.19 16.24 21.73
N VAL A 225 7.86 16.07 20.44
CA VAL A 225 8.71 16.52 19.34
C VAL A 225 8.94 18.03 19.44
N PRO A 226 10.20 18.49 19.53
CA PRO A 226 10.52 19.91 19.64
C PRO A 226 10.35 20.60 18.29
N LEU A 227 9.60 21.70 18.26
CA LEU A 227 9.38 22.55 17.10
C LEU A 227 10.34 23.73 17.05
N ARG A 228 10.53 24.40 18.18
CA ARG A 228 11.35 25.60 18.27
C ARG A 228 11.94 25.77 19.66
N ARG A 229 13.16 26.28 19.74
CA ARG A 229 13.77 26.73 21.01
C ARG A 229 13.32 28.16 21.33
N GLU A 230 12.81 28.37 22.53
CA GLU A 230 12.47 29.68 23.06
C GLU A 230 13.70 30.32 23.72
N GLY A 231 13.68 31.66 23.86
CA GLY A 231 14.83 32.45 24.32
C GLY A 231 15.28 32.15 25.75
N ASP A 232 14.43 31.52 26.57
CA ASP A 232 14.70 31.09 27.95
C ASP A 232 15.23 29.65 28.06
N GLY A 233 15.47 28.98 26.93
CA GLY A 233 15.94 27.60 26.88
C GLY A 233 14.82 26.55 26.92
N ARG A 234 13.55 26.96 26.98
CA ARG A 234 12.42 26.05 26.77
C ARG A 234 12.30 25.65 25.30
N PHE A 235 11.61 24.55 25.05
CA PHE A 235 11.23 24.13 23.71
C PHE A 235 9.73 24.18 23.57
N LEU A 236 9.26 24.84 22.52
CA LEU A 236 7.90 24.69 22.04
C LEU A 236 7.78 23.31 21.39
N ARG A 237 6.84 22.49 21.84
CA ARG A 237 6.64 21.12 21.37
C ARG A 237 5.39 21.01 20.52
N VAL A 238 5.27 19.92 19.76
CA VAL A 238 4.07 19.60 18.98
C VAL A 238 2.83 19.61 19.88
N GLY A 239 2.88 18.97 21.04
CA GLY A 239 1.75 18.90 21.97
C GLY A 239 1.32 20.23 22.58
N ASP A 240 2.16 21.27 22.53
CA ASP A 240 1.82 22.59 23.08
C ASP A 240 0.89 23.38 22.14
N ILE A 241 0.91 23.08 20.85
CA ILE A 241 0.17 23.81 19.82
C ILE A 241 -0.83 22.95 19.04
N SER A 242 -0.82 21.63 19.25
CA SER A 242 -1.61 20.69 18.46
C SER A 242 -2.33 19.66 19.32
N THR A 243 -3.44 19.16 18.78
CA THR A 243 -4.09 17.95 19.28
C THR A 243 -3.55 16.75 18.51
N VAL A 244 -2.96 15.80 19.24
CA VAL A 244 -2.41 14.56 18.68
C VAL A 244 -3.29 13.42 19.13
N GLU A 245 -3.95 12.75 18.20
CA GLU A 245 -4.86 11.63 18.48
C GLU A 245 -4.71 10.52 17.45
N LYS A 246 -5.13 9.31 17.85
CA LYS A 246 -5.25 8.19 16.92
C LYS A 246 -6.64 8.28 16.29
N ALA A 247 -6.70 8.32 14.98
CA ALA A 247 -7.93 8.44 14.21
C ALA A 247 -8.01 7.36 13.14
N VAL A 248 -9.21 7.11 12.65
CA VAL A 248 -9.39 6.38 11.39
C VAL A 248 -9.17 7.37 10.26
N ARG A 249 -8.43 6.94 9.23
CA ARG A 249 -8.16 7.72 8.03
C ARG A 249 -9.45 7.96 7.26
N GLU A 250 -9.63 9.19 6.81
CA GLU A 250 -10.73 9.59 5.93
C GLU A 250 -10.18 10.30 4.68
N PRO A 251 -10.65 9.96 3.46
CA PRO A 251 -11.59 8.87 3.13
C PRO A 251 -10.97 7.48 3.34
N PRO A 252 -11.80 6.42 3.49
CA PRO A 252 -11.31 5.05 3.57
C PRO A 252 -10.51 4.68 2.32
N THR A 253 -9.50 3.82 2.50
CA THR A 253 -8.58 3.41 1.44
C THR A 253 -9.13 2.32 0.53
N SER A 254 -10.20 1.63 0.94
CA SER A 254 -10.92 0.59 0.21
C SER A 254 -12.43 0.72 0.38
#